data_AF-A0A4D9DAG1-F1
#
_entry.id   AF-A0A4D9DAG1-F1
#
_cell.length_a   1.000
_cell.length_b   1.000
_cell.length_c   1.000
_cell.angle_alpha   90.00
_cell.angle_beta   90.00
_cell.angle_gamma   90.00
#
_symmetry.space_group_name_H-M   'P 1'
#
loop_
_entity.id
_entity.type
_entity.pdbx_description
1 polymer ?
#
loop_
_entity_poly.entity_id
_entity_poly.type
_entity_poly.pdbx_seq_one_letter_code
_entity_poly.pdbx_strand_id
1 'polypeptide(L)'
;MANSGAAPSWLDNEQQPAVVRSSSPPEGSSQATAASQLHAESILPSCAKYVVPLSRFVNMGLACLMAFSAVNGILKIAQLQLDTFFVALYMFISAAILFFFELCQFKYVAFIDNVFRRNFGFMYGSRGKALYIIFIAFLNFGLVSTGILQFATGIVLAVDGGLMLFATFKYPTLFSGNEPALPSAGASHPAAAATKGPG
;
A
#
# COMPACT_ATOMS: atom_id res chain seq x y z
N MET A 1 -70.59 3.65 4.33
CA MET A 1 -69.33 4.24 3.81
C MET A 1 -68.38 4.45 4.99
N ALA A 2 -67.11 4.07 4.81
CA ALA A 2 -65.93 4.18 5.70
C ALA A 2 -66.00 3.36 7.01
N ASN A 3 -65.47 2.14 7.12
CA ASN A 3 -64.08 1.62 7.00
C ASN A 3 -63.15 2.07 8.14
N SER A 4 -63.00 1.18 9.13
CA SER A 4 -62.14 1.29 10.30
C SER A 4 -60.67 1.13 9.89
N GLY A 5 -59.83 2.11 10.21
CA GLY A 5 -58.39 2.06 9.98
C GLY A 5 -57.70 1.03 10.88
N ALA A 6 -57.60 -0.22 10.43
CA ALA A 6 -56.73 -1.22 11.03
C ALA A 6 -55.28 -0.96 10.59
N ALA A 7 -54.35 -0.91 11.55
CA ALA A 7 -52.94 -0.76 11.29
C ALA A 7 -52.37 -1.98 10.54
N PRO A 8 -51.36 -1.79 9.67
CA PRO A 8 -50.83 -2.86 8.83
C PRO A 8 -49.92 -3.83 9.60
N SER A 9 -50.06 -5.12 9.29
CA SER A 9 -49.49 -6.30 9.97
C SER A 9 -47.97 -6.46 9.91
N TRP A 10 -47.23 -5.44 9.49
CA TRP A 10 -45.76 -5.44 9.48
C TRP A 10 -45.15 -4.83 10.75
N LEU A 11 -45.97 -4.21 11.61
CA LEU A 11 -45.57 -3.59 12.87
C LEU A 11 -45.47 -4.58 14.06
N ASP A 12 -45.91 -5.83 13.88
CA ASP A 12 -45.95 -6.84 14.95
C ASP A 12 -44.68 -7.70 15.06
N ASN A 13 -43.71 -7.53 14.17
CA ASN A 13 -42.58 -8.47 14.05
C ASN A 13 -41.31 -8.07 14.84
N GLU A 14 -41.36 -7.05 15.70
CA GLU A 14 -40.20 -6.62 16.51
C GLU A 14 -40.17 -7.18 17.95
N GLN A 15 -41.05 -8.11 18.30
CA GLN A 15 -41.02 -8.78 19.61
C GLN A 15 -41.14 -10.30 19.50
N GLN A 16 -40.07 -10.94 19.05
CA GLN A 16 -39.88 -12.37 19.30
C GLN A 16 -38.41 -12.69 19.59
N PRO A 17 -38.06 -13.21 20.79
CA PRO A 17 -36.71 -13.68 21.06
C PRO A 17 -36.45 -14.92 20.20
N ALA A 18 -35.56 -14.79 19.22
CA ALA A 18 -35.15 -15.90 18.39
C ALA A 18 -34.43 -16.94 19.26
N VAL A 19 -35.14 -18.03 19.57
CA VAL A 19 -34.60 -19.29 20.04
C VAL A 19 -33.60 -19.78 18.99
N VAL A 20 -32.31 -19.58 19.26
CA VAL A 20 -31.22 -20.09 18.42
C VAL A 20 -31.21 -21.62 18.54
N ARG A 21 -31.65 -22.28 17.46
CA ARG A 21 -31.50 -23.72 17.26
C ARG A 21 -30.02 -24.07 17.20
N SER A 22 -29.57 -24.87 18.17
CA SER A 22 -28.30 -25.58 18.13
C SER A 22 -28.29 -26.56 16.96
N SER A 23 -27.44 -26.30 15.97
CA SER A 23 -26.99 -27.32 15.01
C SER A 23 -25.46 -27.29 14.98
N SER A 24 -24.87 -28.39 15.43
CA SER A 24 -23.44 -28.65 15.44
C SER A 24 -22.93 -28.90 14.01
N PRO A 25 -21.77 -28.35 13.61
CA PRO A 25 -20.98 -28.86 12.49
C PRO A 25 -19.94 -29.88 12.99
N PRO A 26 -19.48 -30.83 12.17
CA PRO A 26 -18.51 -31.84 12.56
C PRO A 26 -17.14 -31.21 12.81
N GLU A 27 -16.64 -31.36 14.03
CA GLU A 27 -15.25 -31.13 14.40
C GLU A 27 -14.36 -32.16 13.69
N GLY A 28 -13.40 -31.71 12.88
CA GLY A 28 -12.41 -32.64 12.34
C GLY A 28 -11.37 -32.10 11.37
N SER A 29 -11.64 -31.04 10.60
CA SER A 29 -10.70 -30.60 9.55
C SER A 29 -10.27 -29.13 9.61
N SER A 30 -10.89 -28.30 10.45
CA SER A 30 -10.58 -26.85 10.50
C SER A 30 -9.40 -26.45 11.39
N GLN A 31 -8.94 -27.33 12.29
CA GLN A 31 -7.86 -26.98 13.24
C GLN A 31 -6.47 -26.97 12.59
N ALA A 32 -6.20 -27.80 11.58
CA ALA A 32 -4.91 -27.79 10.89
C ALA A 32 -4.70 -26.50 10.07
N THR A 33 -5.78 -25.96 9.48
CA THR A 33 -5.75 -24.72 8.71
C THR A 33 -5.74 -23.49 9.62
N ALA A 34 -6.53 -23.49 10.71
CA ALA A 34 -6.56 -22.38 11.67
C ALA A 34 -5.26 -22.24 12.48
N ALA A 35 -4.63 -23.36 12.88
CA ALA A 35 -3.35 -23.33 13.59
C ALA A 35 -2.18 -22.88 12.70
N SER A 36 -2.18 -23.24 11.40
CA SER A 36 -1.22 -22.71 10.44
C SER A 36 -1.42 -21.22 10.17
N GLN A 37 -2.66 -20.72 10.21
CA GLN A 37 -2.94 -19.29 10.07
C GLN A 37 -2.55 -18.48 11.31
N LEU A 38 -2.78 -18.98 12.52
CA LEU A 38 -2.35 -18.34 13.77
C LEU A 38 -0.82 -18.25 13.92
N HIS A 39 -0.08 -19.27 13.45
CA HIS A 39 1.37 -19.27 13.48
C HIS A 39 1.99 -18.43 12.35
N ALA A 40 1.34 -18.35 11.19
CA ALA A 40 1.73 -17.42 10.13
C ALA A 40 1.44 -15.95 10.51
N GLU A 41 0.33 -15.69 11.22
CA GLU A 41 -0.08 -14.35 11.65
C GLU A 41 0.78 -13.80 12.80
N SER A 42 1.35 -14.65 13.67
CA SER A 42 2.22 -14.22 14.78
C SER A 42 3.69 -14.01 14.40
N ILE A 43 4.19 -14.64 13.33
CA ILE A 43 5.56 -14.44 12.82
C ILE A 43 5.67 -13.20 11.92
N LEU A 44 4.58 -12.86 11.22
CA LEU A 44 4.50 -11.71 10.33
C LEU A 44 4.80 -10.34 11.01
N PRO A 45 4.28 -9.99 12.20
CA PRO A 45 4.54 -8.69 12.83
C PRO A 45 5.96 -8.53 13.36
N SER A 46 6.62 -9.62 13.79
CA SER A 46 8.01 -9.58 14.25
C SER A 46 8.99 -9.40 13.09
N CYS A 47 8.75 -10.07 11.95
CA CYS A 47 9.56 -9.85 10.74
C CYS A 47 9.25 -8.50 10.09
N ALA A 48 7.99 -8.04 10.07
CA ALA A 48 7.60 -6.77 9.45
C ALA A 48 8.34 -5.55 10.03
N LYS A 49 8.64 -5.55 11.33
CA LYS A 49 9.43 -4.49 11.99
C LYS A 49 10.80 -4.28 11.35
N TYR A 50 11.41 -5.33 10.80
CA TYR A 50 12.72 -5.28 10.14
C TYR A 50 12.60 -5.24 8.62
N VAL A 51 11.62 -5.96 8.05
CA VAL A 51 11.43 -6.05 6.60
C VAL A 51 11.00 -4.72 6.00
N VAL A 52 10.14 -3.95 6.67
CA VAL A 52 9.72 -2.62 6.19
C VAL A 52 10.91 -1.66 6.08
N PRO A 53 11.65 -1.33 7.16
CA PRO A 53 12.79 -0.41 7.04
C PRO A 53 13.90 -0.95 6.13
N LEU A 54 14.11 -2.28 6.08
CA LEU A 54 15.07 -2.87 5.14
C LEU A 54 14.64 -2.65 3.68
N SER A 55 13.38 -2.92 3.33
CA SER A 55 12.85 -2.68 1.99
C SER A 55 12.96 -1.21 1.59
N ARG A 56 12.80 -0.28 2.54
CA ARG A 56 12.97 1.16 2.33
C ARG A 56 14.43 1.51 2.03
N PHE A 57 15.37 0.97 2.80
CA PHE A 57 16.81 1.16 2.56
C PHE A 57 17.26 0.60 1.21
N VAL A 58 16.78 -0.59 0.86
CA VAL A 58 17.04 -1.25 -0.42
C VAL A 58 16.50 -0.39 -1.57
N ASN A 59 15.26 0.09 -1.47
CA ASN A 59 14.66 0.99 -2.46
C ASN A 59 15.46 2.29 -2.65
N MET A 60 15.95 2.87 -1.56
CA MET A 60 16.76 4.09 -1.61
C MET A 60 18.12 3.85 -2.29
N GLY A 61 18.77 2.72 -2.00
CA GLY A 61 20.00 2.29 -2.69
C GLY A 61 19.77 2.01 -4.18
N LEU A 62 18.67 1.33 -4.53
CA LEU A 62 18.25 1.08 -5.91
C LEU A 62 17.98 2.38 -6.67
N ALA A 63 17.36 3.38 -6.02
CA ALA A 63 17.15 4.69 -6.63
C ALA A 63 18.48 5.38 -6.98
N CYS A 64 19.47 5.34 -6.09
CA CYS A 64 20.81 5.88 -6.38
C CYS A 64 21.51 5.13 -7.52
N LEU A 65 21.46 3.79 -7.52
CA LEU A 65 22.02 2.97 -8.60
C LEU A 65 21.35 3.24 -9.94
N MET A 66 20.04 3.50 -9.95
CA MET A 66 19.31 3.90 -11.15
C MET A 66 19.72 5.28 -11.65
N ALA A 67 19.82 6.27 -10.76
CA ALA A 67 20.29 7.60 -11.14
C ALA A 67 21.70 7.54 -11.77
N PHE A 68 22.61 6.77 -11.16
CA PHE A 68 23.94 6.54 -11.72
C PHE A 68 23.90 5.82 -13.08
N SER A 69 23.06 4.79 -13.21
CA SER A 69 22.85 4.05 -14.46
C SER A 69 22.28 4.92 -15.59
N ALA A 70 21.37 5.84 -15.27
CA ALA A 70 20.80 6.79 -16.21
C ALA A 70 21.86 7.78 -16.72
N VAL A 71 22.68 8.33 -15.83
CA VAL A 71 23.80 9.22 -16.19
C VAL A 71 24.81 8.49 -17.07
N ASN A 72 25.19 7.26 -16.71
CA ASN A 72 26.07 6.43 -17.54
C ASN A 72 25.45 6.12 -18.91
N GLY A 73 24.13 5.91 -18.96
CA GLY A 73 23.39 5.78 -20.21
C GLY A 73 23.57 7.00 -21.09
N ILE A 74 23.34 8.21 -20.54
CA ILE A 74 23.49 9.48 -21.26
C ILE A 74 24.92 9.69 -21.76
N LEU A 75 25.93 9.41 -20.93
CA LEU A 75 27.35 9.59 -21.30
C LEU A 75 27.81 8.65 -22.43
N LYS A 76 27.16 7.48 -22.57
CA LYS A 76 27.47 6.50 -23.62
C LYS A 76 26.68 6.73 -24.92
N ILE A 77 25.72 7.65 -24.93
CA ILE A 77 25.00 8.00 -26.16
C ILE A 77 25.97 8.73 -27.09
N ALA A 78 26.50 8.01 -28.08
CA ALA A 78 27.19 8.60 -29.21
C ALA A 78 26.14 9.21 -30.16
N GLN A 79 26.34 10.49 -30.51
CA GLN A 79 25.65 11.28 -31.54
C GLN A 79 24.22 10.84 -31.92
N LEU A 80 23.22 11.59 -31.42
CA LEU A 80 21.85 11.71 -31.97
C LEU A 80 20.84 10.56 -31.76
N GLN A 81 21.02 9.68 -30.77
CA GLN A 81 19.93 8.78 -30.33
C GLN A 81 18.99 9.48 -29.35
N LEU A 82 18.06 10.29 -29.88
CA LEU A 82 17.06 11.01 -29.08
C LEU A 82 16.20 10.05 -28.26
N ASP A 83 15.84 8.88 -28.80
CA ASP A 83 15.04 7.88 -28.10
C ASP A 83 15.71 7.41 -26.82
N THR A 84 16.98 6.97 -26.91
CA THR A 84 17.77 6.54 -25.75
C THR A 84 17.94 7.67 -24.73
N PHE A 85 18.11 8.91 -25.21
CA PHE A 85 18.22 10.08 -24.34
C PHE A 85 16.94 10.34 -23.55
N PHE A 86 15.77 10.30 -24.20
CA PHE A 86 14.49 10.47 -23.53
C PHE A 86 14.26 9.36 -22.50
N VAL A 87 14.52 8.09 -22.86
CA VAL A 87 14.37 6.97 -21.92
C VAL A 87 15.30 7.15 -20.71
N ALA A 88 16.56 7.57 -20.93
CA ALA A 88 17.50 7.82 -19.83
C ALA A 88 17.07 8.99 -18.94
N LEU A 89 16.52 10.06 -19.52
CA LEU A 89 15.97 11.20 -18.79
C LEU A 89 14.76 10.78 -17.95
N TYR A 90 13.83 10.00 -18.52
CA TYR A 90 12.69 9.46 -17.79
C TYR A 90 13.14 8.51 -16.66
N MET A 91 14.19 7.73 -16.88
CA MET A 91 14.79 6.89 -15.85
C MET A 91 15.35 7.73 -14.70
N PHE A 92 16.07 8.81 -15.00
CA PHE A 92 16.61 9.71 -13.99
C PHE A 92 15.51 10.39 -13.17
N ILE A 93 14.47 10.91 -13.83
CA ILE A 93 13.32 11.53 -13.16
C ILE A 93 12.60 10.49 -12.29
N SER A 94 12.40 9.28 -12.80
CA SER A 94 11.75 8.20 -12.04
C SER A 94 12.58 7.76 -10.83
N ALA A 95 13.91 7.68 -10.96
CA ALA A 95 14.80 7.42 -9.85
C ALA A 95 14.71 8.52 -8.78
N ALA A 96 14.68 9.79 -9.18
CA ALA A 96 14.52 10.91 -8.27
C ALA A 96 13.20 10.85 -7.51
N ILE A 97 12.09 10.58 -8.20
CA ILE A 97 10.77 10.46 -7.58
C ILE A 97 10.75 9.31 -6.56
N LEU A 98 11.33 8.14 -6.88
CA LEU A 98 11.44 7.02 -5.95
C LEU A 98 12.27 7.40 -4.70
N PHE A 99 13.39 8.10 -4.92
CA PHE A 99 14.27 8.56 -3.83
C PHE A 99 13.57 9.56 -2.91
N PHE A 100 12.93 10.58 -3.47
CA PHE A 100 12.19 11.59 -2.71
C PHE A 100 10.98 10.98 -1.98
N PHE A 101 10.26 10.05 -2.62
CA PHE A 101 9.19 9.32 -1.96
C PHE A 101 9.71 8.58 -0.72
N GLU A 102 10.82 7.86 -0.86
CA GLU A 102 11.42 7.13 0.25
C GLU A 102 11.97 8.07 1.34
N LEU A 103 12.55 9.21 0.96
CA LEU A 103 12.95 10.27 1.90
C LEU A 103 11.76 10.83 2.70
N CYS A 104 10.62 11.09 2.06
CA CYS A 104 9.40 11.54 2.74
C CYS A 104 8.88 10.48 3.73
N GLN A 105 9.08 9.21 3.44
CA GLN A 105 8.74 8.09 4.32
C GLN A 105 9.70 7.95 5.51
N PHE A 106 10.96 8.36 5.36
CA PHE A 106 11.94 8.44 6.46
C PHE A 106 11.72 9.66 7.36
N LYS A 107 11.51 10.83 6.75
CA LYS A 107 11.26 12.08 7.46
C LYS A 107 10.07 12.78 6.82
N TYR A 108 8.95 12.78 7.55
CA TYR A 108 7.74 13.44 7.12
C TYR A 108 7.98 14.95 6.98
N VAL A 109 7.78 15.47 5.77
CA VAL A 109 7.82 16.91 5.45
C VAL A 109 6.51 17.26 4.79
N ALA A 110 5.62 17.96 5.51
CA ALA A 110 4.24 18.20 5.10
C ALA A 110 4.11 18.83 3.70
N PHE A 111 5.01 19.74 3.32
CA PHE A 111 4.97 20.39 2.01
C PHE A 111 5.27 19.41 0.86
N ILE A 112 6.34 18.64 0.98
CA ILE A 112 6.76 17.68 -0.06
C ILE A 112 5.76 16.53 -0.15
N ASP A 113 5.29 16.04 1.00
CA ASP A 113 4.29 14.98 1.09
C ASP A 113 2.98 15.39 0.40
N ASN A 114 2.51 16.63 0.60
CA ASN A 114 1.31 17.14 -0.08
C ASN A 114 1.47 17.22 -1.61
N VAL A 115 2.64 17.67 -2.09
CA VAL A 115 2.93 17.71 -3.53
C VAL A 115 2.98 16.28 -4.11
N PHE A 116 3.63 15.35 -3.42
CA PHE A 116 3.70 13.96 -3.85
C PHE A 116 2.34 13.28 -3.79
N ARG A 117 1.53 13.51 -2.76
CA ARG A 117 0.21 12.91 -2.63
C ARG A 117 -0.77 13.42 -3.69
N ARG A 118 -0.61 14.67 -4.16
CA ARG A 118 -1.44 15.24 -5.23
C ARG A 118 -1.07 14.72 -6.63
N ASN A 119 0.22 14.50 -6.91
CA ASN A 119 0.70 14.06 -8.24
C ASN A 119 0.89 12.53 -8.33
N PHE A 120 1.29 11.91 -7.23
CA PHE A 120 1.71 10.52 -7.10
C PHE A 120 1.00 9.83 -5.91
N GLY A 121 -0.25 10.21 -5.64
CA GLY A 121 -1.05 9.61 -4.56
C GLY A 121 -1.15 8.08 -4.65
N PHE A 122 -1.07 7.53 -5.87
CA PHE A 122 -1.05 6.08 -6.09
C PHE A 122 0.16 5.39 -5.44
N MET A 123 1.31 6.05 -5.30
CA MET A 123 2.50 5.47 -4.67
C MET A 123 2.38 5.30 -3.16
N TYR A 124 1.43 5.97 -2.51
CA TYR A 124 1.19 5.77 -1.07
C TYR A 124 0.51 4.43 -0.79
N GLY A 125 -0.17 3.85 -1.77
CA GLY A 125 -0.70 2.49 -1.67
C GLY A 125 0.36 1.46 -2.04
N SER A 126 0.39 0.32 -1.33
CA SER A 126 1.34 -0.77 -1.59
C SER A 126 1.26 -1.30 -3.02
N ARG A 127 0.04 -1.36 -3.59
CA ARG A 127 -0.19 -1.79 -4.98
C ARG A 127 0.41 -0.81 -6.00
N GLY A 128 0.16 0.49 -5.80
CA GLY A 128 0.66 1.51 -6.72
C GLY A 128 2.17 1.67 -6.66
N LYS A 129 2.77 1.56 -5.47
CA LYS A 129 4.24 1.51 -5.32
C LYS A 129 4.84 0.28 -5.98
N ALA A 130 4.26 -0.90 -5.83
CA ALA A 130 4.76 -2.11 -6.48
C ALA A 130 4.70 -2.00 -8.02
N LEU A 131 3.58 -1.51 -8.56
CA LEU A 131 3.45 -1.28 -10.00
C LEU A 131 4.43 -0.22 -10.52
N TYR A 132 4.71 0.82 -9.72
CA TYR A 132 5.70 1.82 -10.05
C TYR A 132 7.11 1.23 -10.17
N ILE A 133 7.53 0.40 -9.22
CA ILE A 133 8.85 -0.26 -9.26
C ILE A 133 8.98 -1.16 -10.50
N ILE A 134 7.93 -1.93 -10.81
CA ILE A 134 7.87 -2.77 -12.02
C ILE A 134 7.96 -1.92 -13.30
N PHE A 135 7.23 -0.81 -13.35
CA PHE A 135 7.30 0.12 -14.48
C PHE A 135 8.72 0.65 -14.70
N ILE A 136 9.40 1.04 -13.62
CA ILE A 136 10.79 1.51 -13.71
C ILE A 136 11.75 0.38 -14.12
N ALA A 137 11.49 -0.86 -13.70
CA ALA A 137 12.28 -2.01 -14.12
C ALA A 137 12.27 -2.17 -15.65
N PHE A 138 11.10 -2.03 -16.29
CA PHE A 138 10.98 -2.04 -17.75
C PHE A 138 11.70 -0.86 -18.40
N LEU A 139 11.62 0.32 -17.78
CA LEU A 139 12.33 1.52 -18.22
C LEU A 139 13.86 1.29 -18.22
N ASN A 140 14.38 0.55 -17.23
CA ASN A 140 15.78 0.18 -17.13
C ASN A 140 16.22 -0.81 -18.23
N PHE A 141 15.33 -1.75 -18.62
CA PHE A 141 15.58 -2.61 -19.79
C PHE A 141 15.60 -1.84 -21.11
N GLY A 142 14.92 -0.69 -21.19
CA GLY A 142 15.05 0.23 -22.32
C GLY A 142 16.46 0.76 -22.55
N LEU A 143 17.32 0.73 -21.52
CA LEU A 143 18.73 1.16 -21.59
C LEU A 143 19.73 0.00 -21.69
N VAL A 144 19.26 -1.24 -21.87
CA VAL A 144 20.12 -2.45 -21.78
C VAL A 144 21.31 -2.44 -22.75
N SER A 145 21.19 -1.75 -23.88
CA SER A 145 22.28 -1.64 -24.87
C SER A 145 23.51 -0.88 -24.33
N THR A 146 23.36 -0.12 -23.24
CA THR A 146 24.42 0.74 -22.71
C THR A 146 25.33 0.05 -21.68
N GLY A 147 24.97 -1.14 -21.19
CA GLY A 147 25.82 -1.92 -20.28
C GLY A 147 25.11 -2.98 -19.43
N ILE A 148 25.91 -3.92 -18.93
CA ILE A 148 25.44 -5.03 -18.07
C ILE A 148 24.91 -4.56 -16.72
N LEU A 149 25.32 -3.37 -16.28
CA LEU A 149 24.91 -2.76 -15.02
C LEU A 149 23.42 -2.35 -15.06
N GLN A 150 22.94 -1.81 -16.19
CA GLN A 150 21.52 -1.49 -16.36
C GLN A 150 20.68 -2.77 -16.44
N PHE A 151 21.19 -3.80 -17.13
CA PHE A 151 20.52 -5.10 -17.17
C PHE A 151 20.35 -5.69 -15.76
N ALA A 152 21.44 -5.78 -15.00
CA ALA A 152 21.41 -6.31 -13.63
C ALA A 152 20.49 -5.49 -12.73
N THR A 153 20.56 -4.16 -12.80
CA THR A 153 19.70 -3.26 -12.01
C THR A 153 18.23 -3.45 -12.38
N GLY A 154 17.90 -3.60 -13.67
CA GLY A 154 16.55 -3.90 -14.14
C GLY A 154 16.00 -5.23 -13.60
N ILE A 155 16.81 -6.29 -13.58
CA ILE A 155 16.42 -7.58 -13.01
C ILE A 155 16.16 -7.45 -11.51
N VAL A 156 17.03 -6.78 -10.75
CA VAL A 156 16.84 -6.58 -9.31
C VAL A 156 15.57 -5.79 -9.03
N LEU A 157 15.27 -4.74 -9.81
CA LEU A 157 14.02 -3.99 -9.69
C LEU A 157 12.79 -4.83 -10.03
N ALA A 158 12.86 -5.67 -11.07
CA ALA A 158 11.76 -6.54 -11.45
C ALA A 158 11.46 -7.56 -10.35
N VAL A 159 12.49 -8.13 -9.73
CA VAL A 159 12.36 -9.05 -8.60
C VAL A 159 11.84 -8.32 -7.36
N ASP A 160 12.36 -7.15 -7.03
CA ASP A 160 11.92 -6.36 -5.86
C ASP A 160 10.46 -5.92 -6.01
N GLY A 161 10.09 -5.36 -7.17
CA GLY A 161 8.73 -4.97 -7.49
C GLY A 161 7.77 -6.18 -7.53
N GLY A 162 8.22 -7.30 -8.07
CA GLY A 162 7.47 -8.56 -8.09
C GLY A 162 7.24 -9.12 -6.68
N LEU A 163 8.26 -9.11 -5.82
CA LEU A 163 8.17 -9.52 -4.42
C LEU A 163 7.21 -8.61 -3.65
N MET A 164 7.32 -7.30 -3.85
CA MET A 164 6.44 -6.31 -3.21
C MET A 164 4.98 -6.45 -3.69
N LEU A 165 4.78 -6.73 -4.97
CA LEU A 165 3.46 -6.99 -5.54
C LEU A 165 2.86 -8.29 -4.97
N PHE A 166 3.65 -9.36 -4.93
CA PHE A 166 3.24 -10.65 -4.37
C PHE A 166 2.91 -10.54 -2.87
N ALA A 167 3.74 -9.83 -2.10
CA ALA A 167 3.49 -9.55 -0.69
C ALA A 167 2.18 -8.78 -0.48
N THR A 168 1.89 -7.82 -1.36
CA THR A 168 0.65 -7.03 -1.32
C THR A 168 -0.60 -7.86 -1.64
N PHE A 169 -0.49 -8.85 -2.52
CA PHE A 169 -1.61 -9.77 -2.82
C PHE A 169 -1.81 -10.84 -1.74
N LYS A 170 -0.72 -11.35 -1.15
CA LYS A 170 -0.77 -12.43 -0.17
C LYS A 170 -1.15 -11.98 1.24
N TYR A 171 -0.80 -10.75 1.63
CA TYR A 171 -1.10 -10.19 2.95
C TYR A 171 -1.76 -8.80 2.84
N PRO A 172 -3.00 -8.71 2.32
CA PRO A 172 -3.66 -7.41 2.13
C PRO A 172 -3.92 -6.69 3.47
N THR A 173 -4.11 -7.42 4.56
CA THR A 173 -4.46 -6.89 5.90
C THR A 173 -3.32 -6.15 6.60
N LEU A 174 -2.05 -6.37 6.23
CA LEU A 174 -0.91 -5.62 6.79
C LEU A 174 -0.79 -4.19 6.24
N PHE A 175 -1.37 -3.93 5.07
CA PHE A 175 -1.22 -2.67 4.36
C PHE A 175 -2.45 -1.76 4.47
N SER A 176 -3.54 -2.23 5.08
CA SER A 176 -4.71 -1.42 5.43
C SER A 176 -4.45 -0.43 6.58
N GLY A 177 -3.35 -0.59 7.34
CA GLY A 177 -3.01 0.26 8.49
C GLY A 177 -2.20 1.52 8.18
N ASN A 178 -1.81 1.74 6.91
CA ASN A 178 -1.05 2.93 6.51
C ASN A 178 -1.94 4.07 5.97
N GLU A 179 -3.26 3.98 6.10
CA GLU A 179 -4.10 5.17 5.98
C GLU A 179 -3.71 6.12 7.12
N PRO A 180 -3.14 7.30 6.84
CA PRO A 180 -3.04 8.32 7.88
C PRO A 180 -4.47 8.58 8.32
N ALA A 181 -4.76 8.34 9.60
CA ALA A 181 -6.06 8.57 10.18
C ALA A 181 -6.55 9.94 9.70
N LEU A 182 -7.52 9.94 8.79
CA LEU A 182 -8.31 11.13 8.55
C LEU A 182 -8.83 11.53 9.94
N PRO A 183 -8.62 12.77 10.41
CA PRO A 183 -9.31 13.23 11.60
C PRO A 183 -10.79 12.98 11.34
N SER A 184 -11.37 12.07 12.11
CA SER A 184 -12.72 11.57 11.90
C SER A 184 -13.67 12.75 11.75
N ALA A 185 -14.10 13.00 10.51
CA ALA A 185 -15.25 13.83 10.23
C ALA A 185 -16.47 13.07 10.77
N GLY A 186 -16.74 13.22 12.08
CA GLY A 186 -17.80 12.47 12.75
C GLY A 186 -17.62 12.19 14.24
N ALA A 187 -16.94 13.04 15.01
CA ALA A 187 -17.20 13.13 16.44
C ALA A 187 -18.34 14.15 16.66
N SER A 188 -19.55 13.78 16.23
CA SER A 188 -20.76 14.47 16.64
C SER A 188 -20.90 14.34 18.16
N HIS A 189 -21.01 15.49 18.83
CA HIS A 189 -21.59 15.68 20.17
C HIS A 189 -22.43 14.50 20.70
N PRO A 190 -22.30 14.18 21.99
CA PRO A 190 -23.46 14.02 22.83
C PRO A 190 -23.68 15.32 23.60
N ALA A 191 -24.81 15.97 23.31
CA ALA A 191 -25.42 16.89 24.23
C ALA A 191 -26.00 16.11 25.44
N ALA A 192 -26.07 16.82 26.57
CA ALA A 192 -26.84 16.52 27.78
C ALA A 192 -26.25 15.51 28.79
N ALA A 193 -25.83 16.00 29.96
CA ALA A 193 -26.65 15.94 31.17
C ALA A 193 -26.02 16.74 32.31
N ALA A 194 -26.87 17.48 33.01
CA ALA A 194 -26.58 18.41 34.09
C ALA A 194 -26.08 17.74 35.37
N THR A 195 -25.24 18.44 36.14
CA THR A 195 -25.40 18.46 37.61
C THR A 195 -24.82 19.74 38.24
N LYS A 196 -25.76 20.52 38.78
CA LYS A 196 -25.74 21.50 39.88
C LYS A 196 -24.58 21.31 40.89
N GLY A 197 -24.02 22.42 41.40
CA GLY A 197 -23.13 22.46 42.58
C GLY A 197 -23.81 21.96 43.87
N PRO A 198 -23.25 22.09 45.10
CA PRO A 198 -22.24 23.07 45.54
C PRO A 198 -21.10 22.45 46.42
N GLY A 199 -20.16 23.31 46.82
CA GLY A 199 -19.15 23.06 47.85
C GLY A 199 -18.31 24.30 48.06
#